data_AF-A0AA43C102-F1
#
_entry.id   AF-A0AA43C102-F1
#
_cell.length_a   1.000
_cell.length_b   1.000
_cell.length_c   1.000
_cell.angle_alpha   90.00
_cell.angle_beta   90.00
_cell.angle_gamma   90.00
#
_symmetry.space_group_name_H-M   'P 1'
#
loop_
_entity.id
_entity.type
_entity.pdbx_description
1 polymer ?
#
loop_
_entity_poly.entity_id
_entity_poly.type
_entity_poly.pdbx_seq_one_letter_code
_entity_poly.pdbx_strand_id
1 'polypeptide(L)'
;LPETLSTMSNGDQTVWVTGHSLGGALAVLAAVKLFVESRVDIAGLYTFGQPPLGTLGFCSELEKQLPARFFRFVDHTDAVSDVPIFSHVGEVRYFDTHGSMHLGEPPWHVVFGDYMRAPRLFGGLHMFAAHAKDRYRDLLVAQLSGEDKFQE
;
A
#
# COMPACT_ATOMS: atom_id res chain seq x y z
N LEU A 1 -8.08 19.82 5.65
CA LEU A 1 -6.96 18.93 6.01
C LEU A 1 -5.79 19.72 6.61
N PRO A 2 -5.19 20.72 5.94
CA PRO A 2 -4.12 21.53 6.56
C PRO A 2 -4.58 22.30 7.80
N GLU A 3 -5.73 22.97 7.72
CA GLU A 3 -6.31 23.71 8.85
C GLU A 3 -6.65 22.80 10.05
N THR A 4 -7.03 21.56 9.76
CA THR A 4 -7.31 20.55 10.79
C THR A 4 -6.02 20.14 11.50
N LEU A 5 -4.95 19.89 10.73
CA LEU A 5 -3.64 19.60 11.30
C LEU A 5 -3.09 20.77 12.08
N SER A 6 -3.22 22.02 11.61
CA SER A 6 -2.75 23.18 12.36
C SER A 6 -3.53 23.39 13.66
N THR A 7 -4.80 22.96 13.72
CA THR A 7 -5.61 23.03 14.94
C THR A 7 -5.27 21.92 15.94
N MET A 8 -4.88 20.74 15.45
CA MET A 8 -4.54 19.58 16.27
C MET A 8 -3.04 19.47 16.60
N SER A 9 -2.19 20.18 15.87
CA SER A 9 -0.74 20.13 16.01
C SER A 9 -0.24 21.05 17.12
N ASN A 10 0.69 20.55 17.93
CA ASN A 10 1.43 21.32 18.91
C ASN A 10 2.85 21.69 18.43
N GLY A 11 3.19 21.37 17.17
CA GLY A 11 4.48 21.68 16.55
C GLY A 11 5.58 20.63 16.72
N ASP A 12 5.41 19.68 17.65
CA ASP A 12 6.42 18.65 17.98
C ASP A 12 6.02 17.24 17.52
N GLN A 13 4.92 17.10 16.79
CA GLN A 13 4.40 15.81 16.36
C GLN A 13 4.89 15.42 14.97
N THR A 14 5.24 14.15 14.83
CA THR A 14 5.54 13.52 13.54
C THR A 14 4.24 13.14 12.82
N VAL A 15 4.09 13.55 11.56
CA VAL A 15 2.90 13.24 10.75
C VAL A 15 3.13 11.97 9.94
N TRP A 16 2.23 10.99 10.10
CA TRP A 16 2.19 9.76 9.32
C TRP A 16 0.85 9.69 8.57
N VAL A 17 0.89 9.28 7.31
CA VAL A 17 -0.29 9.18 6.46
C VAL A 17 -0.48 7.73 6.06
N THR A 18 -1.71 7.23 6.16
CA THR A 18 -2.00 5.83 5.81
C THR A 18 -3.41 5.64 5.30
N GLY A 19 -3.63 4.54 4.59
CA GLY A 19 -4.94 4.12 4.14
C GLY A 19 -4.93 2.73 3.51
N HIS A 20 -6.11 2.12 3.47
CA HIS A 20 -6.34 0.81 2.87
C HIS A 20 -7.30 0.94 1.68
N SER A 21 -7.09 0.17 0.61
CA SER A 21 -7.98 0.19 -0.57
C SER A 21 -8.08 1.59 -1.19
N LEU A 22 -9.30 2.05 -1.48
CA LEU A 22 -9.62 3.43 -1.83
C LEU A 22 -9.04 4.44 -0.82
N GLY A 23 -9.04 4.11 0.47
CA GLY A 23 -8.42 4.93 1.51
C GLY A 23 -6.92 5.09 1.29
N GLY A 24 -6.24 4.10 0.71
CA GLY A 24 -4.83 4.20 0.30
C GLY A 24 -4.64 5.23 -0.80
N ALA A 25 -5.47 5.20 -1.86
CA ALA A 25 -5.43 6.22 -2.91
C ALA A 25 -5.70 7.63 -2.35
N LEU A 26 -6.67 7.77 -1.45
CA LEU A 26 -6.97 9.03 -0.76
C LEU A 26 -5.83 9.49 0.15
N ALA A 27 -5.14 8.55 0.82
CA ALA A 27 -3.96 8.84 1.63
C ALA A 27 -2.83 9.45 0.80
N VAL A 28 -2.63 8.96 -0.43
CA VAL A 28 -1.66 9.58 -1.35
C VAL A 28 -2.08 10.98 -1.76
N LEU A 29 -3.34 11.19 -2.12
CA LEU A 29 -3.84 12.53 -2.46
C LEU A 29 -3.72 13.50 -1.27
N ALA A 30 -4.00 13.01 -0.06
CA ALA A 30 -3.81 13.78 1.17
C ALA A 30 -2.35 14.15 1.37
N ALA A 31 -1.42 13.20 1.22
CA ALA A 31 0.02 13.46 1.31
C ALA A 31 0.46 14.54 0.30
N VAL A 32 0.06 14.42 -0.97
CA VAL A 32 0.33 15.44 -2.00
C VAL A 32 -0.18 16.81 -1.58
N LYS A 33 -1.43 16.90 -1.10
CA LYS A 33 -2.02 18.16 -0.65
C LYS A 33 -1.25 18.78 0.50
N LEU A 34 -0.83 17.96 1.47
CA LEU A 34 -0.05 18.40 2.64
C LEU A 34 1.32 18.98 2.26
N PHE A 35 2.02 18.34 1.32
CA PHE A 35 3.30 18.84 0.82
C PHE A 35 3.15 20.10 -0.02
N VAL A 36 2.31 20.04 -1.05
CA VAL A 36 2.22 21.09 -2.08
C VAL A 36 1.61 22.36 -1.52
N GLU A 37 0.49 22.25 -0.79
CA GLU A 37 -0.25 23.43 -0.34
C GLU A 37 0.23 23.96 1.02
N SER A 38 0.77 23.10 1.87
CA SER A 38 0.95 23.43 3.30
C SER A 38 2.36 23.21 3.83
N ARG A 39 3.27 22.69 3.00
CA ARG A 39 4.67 22.40 3.36
C ARG A 39 4.80 21.62 4.67
N VAL A 40 3.79 20.78 4.97
CA VAL A 40 3.83 19.90 6.13
C VAL A 40 4.76 18.75 5.79
N ASP A 41 5.79 18.55 6.60
CA ASP A 41 6.69 17.43 6.44
C ASP A 41 6.03 16.16 6.99
N ILE A 42 5.79 15.17 6.12
CA ILE A 42 5.30 13.85 6.56
C ILE A 42 6.51 12.91 6.71
N ALA A 43 6.55 12.17 7.81
CA ALA A 43 7.60 11.20 8.05
C ALA A 43 7.45 9.95 7.19
N GLY A 44 6.21 9.59 6.86
CA GLY A 44 5.97 8.50 5.93
C GLY A 44 4.52 8.32 5.51
N LEU A 45 4.37 7.67 4.38
CA LEU A 45 3.12 7.29 3.74
C LEU A 45 3.09 5.77 3.57
N TYR A 46 2.09 5.13 4.18
CA TYR A 46 1.96 3.67 4.21
C TYR A 46 0.60 3.28 3.67
N THR A 47 0.55 2.59 2.54
CA THR A 47 -0.73 2.19 1.93
C THR A 47 -0.84 0.67 1.79
N PHE A 48 -2.06 0.16 1.90
CA PHE A 48 -2.35 -1.28 1.94
C PHE A 48 -3.41 -1.61 0.89
N GLY A 49 -3.11 -2.50 -0.06
CA GLY A 49 -4.04 -2.83 -1.16
C GLY A 49 -4.48 -1.61 -1.98
N GLN A 50 -3.60 -0.60 -2.09
CA GLN A 50 -3.90 0.62 -2.83
C GLN A 50 -4.03 0.31 -4.33
N PRO A 51 -5.11 0.74 -5.00
CA PRO A 51 -5.22 0.64 -6.45
C PRO A 51 -4.28 1.62 -7.17
N PRO A 52 -3.96 1.38 -8.45
CA PRO A 52 -3.28 2.34 -9.31
C PRO A 52 -3.94 3.74 -9.26
N LEU A 53 -3.13 4.80 -9.14
CA LEU A 53 -3.61 6.12 -8.72
C LEU A 53 -3.48 7.22 -9.78
N GLY A 54 -2.52 7.13 -10.69
CA GLY A 54 -2.17 8.28 -11.52
C GLY A 54 -1.41 7.93 -12.77
N THR A 55 -1.08 8.96 -13.55
CA THR A 55 -0.23 8.82 -14.72
C THR A 55 1.23 8.64 -14.29
N LEU A 56 2.06 8.14 -15.21
CA LEU A 56 3.52 8.02 -14.99
C LEU A 56 4.15 9.34 -14.53
N GLY A 57 3.73 10.47 -15.11
CA GLY A 57 4.24 11.79 -14.73
C GLY A 57 3.91 12.18 -13.29
N PHE A 58 2.67 11.91 -12.85
CA PHE A 58 2.27 12.12 -11.47
C PHE A 58 3.07 11.25 -10.50
N CYS A 59 3.23 9.96 -10.83
CA CYS A 59 3.94 9.01 -9.99
C CYS A 59 5.43 9.37 -9.84
N SER A 60 6.08 9.73 -10.95
CA SER A 60 7.48 10.15 -10.95
C SER A 60 7.70 11.43 -10.14
N GLU A 61 6.78 12.40 -10.22
CA GLU A 61 6.91 13.61 -9.43
C GLU A 61 6.69 13.34 -7.94
N LEU A 62 5.68 12.53 -7.59
CA LEU A 62 5.42 12.15 -6.21
C LEU A 62 6.59 11.40 -5.57
N GLU A 63 7.24 10.50 -6.30
CA GLU A 63 8.41 9.76 -5.81
C GLU A 63 9.59 10.68 -5.47
N LYS A 64 9.79 11.76 -6.24
CA LYS A 64 10.82 12.78 -5.94
C LYS A 64 10.50 13.59 -4.70
N GLN A 65 9.22 13.83 -4.42
CA GLN A 65 8.78 14.59 -3.24
C GLN A 65 8.80 13.73 -1.97
N LEU A 66 8.64 12.42 -2.10
CA LEU A 66 8.59 11.43 -1.02
C LEU A 66 9.68 10.34 -1.12
N PRO A 67 10.96 10.70 -1.30
CA PRO A 67 12.00 9.70 -1.47
C PRO A 67 12.14 8.88 -0.19
N ALA A 68 12.14 7.54 -0.33
CA ALA A 68 12.28 6.59 0.76
C ALA A 68 11.27 6.73 1.92
N ARG A 69 10.13 7.40 1.67
CA ARG A 69 9.09 7.66 2.68
C ARG A 69 7.71 7.16 2.27
N PHE A 70 7.58 6.55 1.10
CA PHE A 70 6.34 5.97 0.62
C PHE A 70 6.50 4.46 0.46
N PHE A 71 5.80 3.70 1.30
CA PHE A 71 5.75 2.24 1.27
C PHE A 71 4.35 1.74 0.91
N ARG A 72 4.27 0.86 -0.08
CA ARG A 72 3.03 0.26 -0.57
C ARG A 72 3.04 -1.23 -0.29
N PHE A 73 2.10 -1.67 0.53
CA PHE A 73 1.91 -3.07 0.88
C PHE A 73 0.87 -3.71 -0.03
N VAL A 74 1.25 -4.81 -0.65
CA VAL A 74 0.43 -5.54 -1.62
C VAL A 74 0.32 -6.99 -1.18
N ASP A 75 -0.89 -7.50 -1.17
CA ASP A 75 -1.11 -8.94 -1.05
C ASP A 75 -1.27 -9.53 -2.45
N HIS A 76 -0.48 -10.54 -2.79
CA HIS A 76 -0.58 -11.25 -4.07
C HIS A 76 -1.97 -11.88 -4.31
N THR A 77 -2.75 -12.15 -3.26
CA THR A 77 -4.14 -12.62 -3.38
C THR A 77 -5.14 -11.49 -3.69
N ASP A 78 -4.69 -10.24 -3.68
CA ASP A 78 -5.52 -9.05 -3.88
C ASP A 78 -5.55 -8.63 -5.35
N ALA A 79 -6.56 -9.13 -6.07
CA ALA A 79 -6.78 -8.91 -7.50
C ALA A 79 -7.17 -7.45 -7.88
N VAL A 80 -7.29 -6.54 -6.91
CA VAL A 80 -7.75 -5.15 -7.15
C VAL A 80 -6.66 -4.27 -7.77
N SER A 81 -5.41 -4.73 -7.81
CA SER A 81 -4.25 -3.90 -8.13
C SER A 81 -3.96 -3.70 -9.62
N ASP A 82 -4.70 -4.35 -10.52
CA ASP A 82 -4.33 -4.47 -11.95
C ASP A 82 -5.27 -3.66 -12.86
N VAL A 83 -5.22 -2.33 -12.73
CA VAL A 83 -5.87 -1.41 -13.67
C VAL A 83 -4.81 -0.90 -14.66
N PRO A 84 -4.76 -1.40 -15.91
CA PRO A 84 -3.62 -1.23 -16.83
C PRO A 84 -3.41 0.21 -17.35
N ILE A 85 -4.23 1.16 -16.94
CA ILE A 85 -4.23 2.56 -17.42
C ILE A 85 -3.44 3.47 -16.47
N PHE A 86 -3.24 3.05 -15.23
CA PHE A 86 -2.64 3.87 -14.18
C PHE A 86 -1.38 3.21 -13.64
N SER A 87 -0.46 4.04 -13.18
CA SER A 87 0.84 3.63 -12.65
C SER A 87 0.83 3.56 -11.14
N HIS A 88 1.69 2.70 -10.61
CA HIS A 88 1.99 2.58 -9.19
C HIS A 88 3.15 3.51 -8.82
N VAL A 89 3.28 3.78 -7.52
CA VAL A 89 4.30 4.63 -6.92
C VAL A 89 4.62 4.14 -5.50
N GLY A 90 5.84 4.39 -5.03
CA GLY A 90 6.33 3.99 -3.71
C GLY A 90 7.07 2.65 -3.73
N GLU A 91 7.85 2.42 -2.69
CA GLU A 91 8.56 1.16 -2.48
C GLU A 91 7.55 0.04 -2.18
N VAL A 92 7.55 -0.97 -3.04
CA VAL A 92 6.62 -2.09 -2.92
C VAL A 92 7.13 -3.10 -1.91
N ARG A 93 6.21 -3.52 -1.05
CA ARG A 93 6.38 -4.66 -0.15
C ARG A 93 5.24 -5.61 -0.41
N TYR A 94 5.53 -6.74 -1.03
CA TYR A 94 4.50 -7.72 -1.31
C TYR A 94 4.62 -8.92 -0.39
N PHE A 95 3.48 -9.47 0.02
CA PHE A 95 3.42 -10.74 0.71
C PHE A 95 3.18 -11.84 -0.32
N ASP A 96 3.88 -12.96 -0.23
CA ASP A 96 3.64 -14.15 -1.06
C ASP A 96 2.56 -15.08 -0.46
N THR A 97 2.26 -16.18 -1.15
CA THR A 97 1.26 -17.19 -0.71
C THR A 97 1.58 -17.83 0.64
N HIS A 98 2.85 -17.79 1.06
CA HIS A 98 3.33 -18.29 2.33
C HIS A 98 3.33 -17.22 3.43
N GLY A 99 2.94 -15.99 3.10
CA GLY A 99 2.90 -14.86 4.03
C GLY A 99 4.25 -14.19 4.26
N SER A 100 5.29 -14.57 3.52
CA SER A 100 6.61 -13.95 3.60
C SER A 100 6.61 -12.61 2.85
N MET A 101 7.24 -11.59 3.45
CA MET A 101 7.34 -10.25 2.85
C MET A 101 8.60 -10.11 1.98
N HIS A 102 8.42 -9.62 0.77
CA HIS A 102 9.47 -9.36 -0.21
C HIS A 102 9.52 -7.87 -0.57
N LEU A 103 10.71 -7.37 -0.93
CA LEU A 103 10.93 -5.99 -1.35
C LEU A 103 11.00 -5.89 -2.88
N GLY A 104 10.36 -4.87 -3.44
CA GLY A 104 10.31 -4.63 -4.88
C GLY A 104 9.09 -5.23 -5.57
N GLU A 105 8.91 -4.93 -6.85
CA GLU A 105 7.80 -5.47 -7.64
C GLU A 105 7.96 -7.00 -7.79
N PRO A 106 6.89 -7.79 -7.60
CA PRO A 106 6.95 -9.23 -7.79
C PRO A 106 7.29 -9.55 -9.26
N PRO A 107 8.20 -10.49 -9.53
CA PRO A 107 8.46 -10.92 -10.90
C PRO A 107 7.18 -11.43 -11.56
N TRP A 108 6.99 -11.14 -12.85
CA TRP A 108 5.77 -11.52 -13.59
C TRP A 108 5.44 -13.02 -13.49
N HIS A 109 6.45 -13.89 -13.38
CA HIS A 109 6.27 -15.34 -13.26
C HIS A 109 5.77 -15.77 -11.87
N VAL A 110 6.08 -15.00 -10.83
CA VAL A 110 5.54 -15.19 -9.47
C VAL A 110 4.07 -14.80 -9.47
N VAL A 111 3.75 -13.61 -9.99
CA VAL A 111 2.35 -13.14 -10.15
C VAL A 111 1.52 -14.13 -10.96
N PHE A 112 2.06 -14.61 -12.09
CA PHE A 112 1.38 -15.59 -12.94
C PHE A 112 1.25 -16.96 -12.26
N GLY A 113 2.29 -17.44 -11.57
CA GLY A 113 2.27 -18.69 -10.85
C GLY A 113 1.24 -18.70 -9.71
N ASP A 114 1.14 -17.59 -8.99
CA ASP A 114 0.17 -17.40 -7.92
C ASP A 114 -1.26 -17.27 -8.46
N TYR A 115 -1.45 -16.56 -9.58
CA TYR A 115 -2.74 -16.50 -10.31
C TYR A 115 -3.23 -17.90 -10.70
N MET A 116 -2.34 -18.77 -11.18
CA MET A 116 -2.66 -20.16 -11.53
C MET A 116 -2.94 -21.04 -10.29
N ARG A 117 -2.33 -20.72 -9.14
CA ARG A 117 -2.48 -21.47 -7.87
C ARG A 117 -3.68 -21.04 -7.03
N ALA A 118 -4.25 -19.87 -7.29
CA ALA A 118 -5.41 -19.34 -6.55
C ALA A 118 -6.71 -19.27 -7.36
N PRO A 119 -7.19 -20.36 -8.00
CA PRO A 119 -8.45 -20.36 -8.77
C PRO A 119 -9.71 -20.13 -7.92
N ARG A 120 -9.59 -20.14 -6.57
CA ARG A 120 -10.68 -19.91 -5.61
C ARG A 120 -11.01 -18.43 -5.35
N LEU A 121 -10.26 -17.48 -5.93
CA LEU A 121 -10.46 -16.04 -5.72
C LEU A 121 -11.47 -15.39 -6.70
N PHE A 122 -12.00 -16.14 -7.67
CA PHE A 122 -13.01 -15.69 -8.63
C PHE A 122 -14.45 -15.76 -8.08
N GLY A 123 -14.64 -15.34 -6.83
CA GLY A 123 -15.94 -15.14 -6.21
C GLY A 123 -15.93 -13.82 -5.45
N GLY A 124 -16.83 -12.89 -5.82
CA GLY A 124 -16.81 -11.51 -5.34
C GLY A 124 -16.68 -11.36 -3.81
N LEU A 125 -17.18 -12.30 -3.02
CA LEU A 125 -17.09 -12.29 -1.55
C LEU A 125 -15.67 -12.63 -1.02
N HIS A 126 -14.91 -13.49 -1.68
CA HIS A 126 -13.55 -13.87 -1.29
C HIS A 126 -12.51 -12.83 -1.71
N MET A 127 -12.75 -12.11 -2.80
CA MET A 127 -11.94 -10.95 -3.22
C MET A 127 -11.93 -9.86 -2.13
N PHE A 128 -13.08 -9.59 -1.49
CA PHE A 128 -13.16 -8.66 -0.36
C PHE A 128 -12.52 -9.19 0.93
N ALA A 129 -12.45 -10.51 1.11
CA ALA A 129 -11.83 -11.14 2.28
C ALA A 129 -10.29 -11.15 2.19
N ALA A 130 -9.73 -11.41 1.01
CA ALA A 130 -8.30 -11.21 0.74
C ALA A 130 -7.91 -9.72 0.82
N HIS A 131 -8.84 -8.85 0.43
CA HIS A 131 -8.75 -7.40 0.56
C HIS A 131 -9.19 -6.89 1.96
N ALA A 132 -9.31 -7.76 2.96
CA ALA A 132 -9.67 -7.32 4.31
C ALA A 132 -8.43 -6.79 5.02
N LYS A 133 -8.54 -5.59 5.62
CA LYS A 133 -7.50 -4.96 6.44
C LYS A 133 -6.89 -5.89 7.50
N ASP A 134 -7.67 -6.85 8.00
CA ASP A 134 -7.26 -7.80 9.04
C ASP A 134 -6.19 -8.76 8.50
N ARG A 135 -6.22 -9.10 7.21
CA ARG A 135 -5.20 -9.94 6.56
C ARG A 135 -3.85 -9.22 6.49
N TYR A 136 -3.83 -7.96 6.05
CA TYR A 136 -2.61 -7.15 6.06
C TYR A 136 -2.03 -6.98 7.47
N ARG A 137 -2.90 -6.77 8.48
CA ARG A 137 -2.46 -6.72 9.89
C ARG A 137 -1.80 -8.02 10.32
N ASP A 138 -2.44 -9.16 10.05
CA ASP A 138 -1.98 -10.45 10.55
C ASP A 138 -0.66 -10.87 9.90
N LEU A 139 -0.49 -10.58 8.59
CA LEU A 139 0.77 -10.76 7.86
C LEU A 139 1.90 -9.90 8.43
N LEU A 140 1.63 -8.63 8.70
CA LEU A 140 2.61 -7.73 9.32
C LEU A 140 3.02 -8.18 10.72
N VAL A 141 2.05 -8.60 11.54
CA VAL A 141 2.32 -9.08 12.90
C VAL A 141 3.18 -10.34 12.85
N ALA A 142 2.88 -11.29 11.95
CA ALA A 142 3.68 -12.50 11.76
C ALA A 142 5.12 -12.18 11.34
N GLN A 143 5.29 -11.25 10.40
CA GLN A 143 6.60 -10.81 9.95
C GLN A 143 7.42 -10.14 11.08
N LEU A 144 6.76 -9.38 11.95
CA LEU A 144 7.41 -8.71 13.10
C LEU A 144 7.72 -9.66 14.25
N SER A 145 6.89 -10.70 14.46
CA SER A 145 7.13 -11.73 15.48
C SER A 145 8.16 -12.78 15.04
N GLY A 146 8.47 -12.87 13.75
CA GLY A 146 9.32 -13.91 13.18
C GLY A 146 8.64 -15.28 13.13
N GLU A 147 7.31 -15.32 13.18
CA GLU A 147 6.52 -16.55 13.14
C GLU A 147 6.05 -16.84 11.71
N ASP A 148 6.52 -17.93 11.11
CA ASP A 148 5.97 -18.48 9.86
C ASP A 148 4.60 -19.13 10.15
N LYS A 149 3.51 -18.37 9.98
CA LYS A 149 2.14 -18.85 10.29
C LYS A 149 1.53 -19.79 9.24
N PHE A 150 2.23 -20.10 8.15
CA PHE A 150 1.66 -20.85 7.02
C PHE A 150 2.44 -22.12 6.62
N GLN A 151 3.19 -22.72 7.55
CA GLN A 151 3.62 -24.12 7.40
C GLN A 151 2.52 -25.07 7.91
N GLU A 152 1.53 -25.36 7.05
CA GLU A 152 0.71 -26.58 7.12
C GLU A 152 0.62 -27.24 5.73
#